data_AF-A0A3R9P7C6-F1
#
_entry.id   AF-A0A3R9P7C6-F1
#
_cell.length_a   1.000
_cell.length_b   1.000
_cell.length_c   1.000
_cell.angle_alpha   90.00
_cell.angle_beta   90.00
_cell.angle_gamma   90.00
#
_symmetry.space_group_name_H-M   'P 1'
#
loop_
_entity.id
_entity.type
_entity.pdbx_description
1 polymer ?
#
loop_
_entity_poly.entity_id
_entity_poly.type
_entity_poly.pdbx_seq_one_letter_code
_entity_poly.pdbx_strand_id
1 'polypeptide(L)' 'MELVQCKKDVIKSLGHDFVEESPPSVLFKQNNFYPVFQDEYGTWLSTDEEGEAHIISEGADDLEADPWFGVYFNKL' A
#
# COMPACT_ATOMS: atom_id res chain seq x y z
N MET A 1 -3.92 -9.28 12.29
CA MET A 1 -4.56 -8.81 11.04
C MET A 1 -5.26 -7.52 11.41
N GLU A 2 -4.79 -6.43 10.82
CA GLU A 2 -5.31 -5.08 11.06
C GLU A 2 -5.94 -4.56 9.76
N LEU A 3 -6.78 -3.54 9.86
CA LEU A 3 -7.38 -2.88 8.71
C LEU A 3 -6.86 -1.46 8.61
N VAL A 4 -6.50 -1.07 7.40
CA VAL A 4 -6.06 0.30 7.10
C VAL A 4 -7.01 0.93 6.09
N GLN A 5 -7.29 2.21 6.25
CA GLN A 5 -8.10 2.96 5.29
C GLN A 5 -7.18 3.70 4.31
N CYS A 6 -7.39 3.51 3.02
CA CYS A 6 -6.69 4.28 2.00
C CYS A 6 -7.24 5.71 1.94
N LYS A 7 -6.39 6.71 2.21
CA LYS A 7 -6.71 8.15 2.18
C LYS A 7 -6.71 8.72 0.76
N LYS A 8 -5.94 8.13 -0.15
CA LYS A 8 -5.70 8.64 -1.50
C LYS A 8 -5.33 7.50 -2.43
N ASP A 9 -5.85 7.53 -3.65
CA ASP A 9 -5.54 6.53 -4.67
C ASP A 9 -4.03 6.29 -4.80
N VAL A 10 -3.62 5.04 -4.67
CA VAL A 10 -2.26 4.59 -4.92
C VAL A 10 -2.22 4.03 -6.32
N ILE A 11 -1.40 4.65 -7.17
CA ILE A 11 -1.27 4.29 -8.57
C ILE A 11 0.04 3.53 -8.74
N LYS A 12 0.00 2.45 -9.52
CA LYS A 12 1.19 1.71 -9.91
C LYS A 12 2.06 2.59 -10.82
N SER A 13 3.12 3.17 -10.28
CA SER A 13 4.13 3.88 -11.07
C SER A 13 5.24 2.90 -11.45
N LEU A 14 5.34 2.59 -12.74
CA LEU A 14 6.53 1.93 -13.28
C LEU A 14 7.61 3.02 -13.41
N GLY A 15 8.75 2.85 -12.76
CA GLY A 15 9.79 3.89 -12.66
C GLY A 15 10.36 4.35 -14.01
N HIS A 16 11.37 5.24 -13.95
CA HIS A 16 11.92 5.99 -15.09
C HIS A 16 12.38 5.19 -16.34
N ASP A 17 12.54 3.86 -16.24
CA ASP A 17 13.02 3.00 -17.33
C ASP A 17 11.92 2.14 -17.96
N PHE A 18 10.65 2.31 -17.55
CA PHE A 18 9.53 1.50 -17.99
C PHE A 18 8.44 2.35 -18.65
N VAL A 19 7.71 1.76 -19.60
CA VAL A 19 6.52 2.40 -20.19
C VAL A 19 5.39 2.31 -19.17
N GLU A 20 4.91 3.46 -18.69
CA GLU A 20 3.75 3.51 -17.79
C GLU A 20 2.52 2.86 -18.46
N GLU A 21 1.81 2.00 -17.72
CA GLU A 21 0.58 1.38 -18.21
C GLU A 21 -0.48 2.47 -18.47
N SER A 22 -1.12 2.42 -19.63
CA SER A 22 -2.19 3.34 -20.03
C SER A 22 -3.47 2.55 -20.33
N PRO A 23 -4.52 2.66 -19.49
CA PRO A 23 -4.66 3.54 -18.34
C PRO A 23 -3.83 3.10 -17.11
N PRO A 24 -3.50 4.04 -16.19
CA PRO A 24 -2.73 3.71 -14.99
C PRO A 24 -3.52 2.76 -14.07
N SER A 25 -2.87 1.67 -13.66
CA SER A 25 -3.47 0.69 -12.74
C SER A 25 -3.50 1.24 -11.32
N VAL A 26 -4.70 1.35 -10.74
CA VAL A 26 -4.89 1.78 -9.36
C VAL A 26 -4.78 0.55 -8.45
N LEU A 27 -3.79 0.54 -7.57
CA LEU A 27 -3.57 -0.53 -6.61
C LEU A 27 -4.52 -0.42 -5.42
N PHE A 28 -4.62 0.79 -4.85
CA PHE A 28 -5.48 1.05 -3.69
C PHE A 28 -6.36 2.24 -3.96
N LYS A 29 -7.67 2.09 -3.74
CA LYS A 29 -8.67 3.15 -3.96
C LYS A 29 -8.91 3.93 -2.69
N GLN A 30 -9.02 5.24 -2.82
CA GLN A 30 -9.39 6.14 -1.73
C GLN A 30 -10.73 5.71 -1.11
N ASN A 31 -10.79 5.81 0.22
CA ASN A 31 -11.91 5.42 1.08
C ASN A 31 -12.18 3.91 1.18
N ASN A 32 -11.42 3.06 0.49
CA ASN A 32 -11.48 1.62 0.70
C ASN A 32 -10.63 1.19 1.90
N PHE A 33 -10.97 0.03 2.45
CA PHE A 33 -10.25 -0.60 3.55
C PHE A 33 -9.51 -1.81 3.05
N TYR A 34 -8.27 -1.94 3.47
CA TYR A 34 -7.39 -3.03 3.05
C TYR A 34 -6.84 -3.77 4.26
N PRO A 35 -6.77 -5.11 4.20
CA PRO A 35 -6.15 -5.89 5.26
C PRO A 35 -4.64 -5.70 5.21
N VAL A 36 -4.05 -5.45 6.37
CA VAL A 36 -2.59 -5.38 6.52
C VAL A 36 -2.08 -6.56 7.36
N PHE A 37 -0.95 -7.09 6.94
CA PHE A 37 -0.23 -8.16 7.61
C PHE A 37 1.27 -7.87 7.59
N GLN A 38 1.95 -8.31 8.64
CA GLN A 38 3.40 -8.25 8.73
C GLN A 38 3.98 -9.62 8.35
N ASP A 39 5.02 -9.62 7.54
CA ASP A 39 5.74 -10.83 7.16
C ASP A 39 6.82 -11.22 8.20
N GLU A 40 7.48 -12.36 8.03
CA GLU A 40 8.53 -12.87 8.92
C GLU A 40 9.76 -11.96 9.05
N TYR A 41 10.01 -11.09 8.07
CA TYR A 41 11.08 -10.10 8.03
C TYR A 41 10.68 -8.73 8.60
N GLY A 42 9.43 -8.56 9.03
CA GLY A 42 8.93 -7.32 9.62
C GLY A 42 8.40 -6.30 8.59
N THR A 43 8.28 -6.67 7.32
CA THR A 43 7.69 -5.81 6.27
C THR A 43 6.17 -5.85 6.39
N TRP A 44 5.54 -4.69 6.18
CA TRP A 44 4.09 -4.61 6.15
C TRP A 44 3.57 -4.68 4.71
N LEU A 45 2.62 -5.58 4.52
CA LEU A 45 2.03 -5.92 3.24
C LEU A 45 0.52 -5.70 3.31
N SER A 46 -0.05 -5.27 2.19
CA SER A 46 -1.49 -5.14 1.98
C SER A 46 -1.88 -5.75 0.65
N THR A 47 -3.09 -6.30 0.57
CA THR A 47 -3.61 -6.92 -0.66
C THR A 47 -4.53 -5.96 -1.40
N ASP A 48 -4.35 -5.83 -2.71
CA ASP A 48 -5.21 -5.01 -3.57
C ASP A 48 -6.52 -5.72 -3.96
N GLU A 49 -7.32 -5.07 -4.81
CA GLU A 49 -8.60 -5.61 -5.31
C GLU A 49 -8.45 -6.83 -6.23
N GLU A 50 -7.26 -7.06 -6.80
CA GLU A 50 -6.94 -8.19 -7.68
C GLU A 50 -6.39 -9.39 -6.90
N GLY A 51 -6.13 -9.22 -5.60
CA GLY A 51 -5.57 -10.25 -4.73
C GLY A 51 -4.04 -10.26 -4.70
N GLU A 52 -3.39 -9.23 -5.26
CA GLU A 52 -1.93 -9.11 -5.26
C GLU A 52 -1.44 -8.41 -3.99
N ALA A 53 -0.36 -8.93 -3.40
CA ALA A 53 0.25 -8.37 -2.21
C ALA A 53 1.28 -7.30 -2.57
N HIS A 54 1.16 -6.12 -1.94
CA HIS A 54 2.06 -4.99 -2.12
C HIS A 54 2.64 -4.55 -0.78
N ILE A 55 3.89 -4.11 -0.81
CA ILE A 55 4.57 -3.55 0.35
C ILE A 55 4.01 -2.16 0.61
N ILE A 56 3.63 -1.90 1.86
CA ILE A 56 3.16 -0.59 2.30
C ILE A 56 4.06 0.06 3.36
N SER A 57 5.00 -0.70 3.94
CA SER A 57 6.09 -0.17 4.75
C SER A 57 7.23 -1.20 4.87
N GLU A 58 8.47 -0.74 4.73
CA GLU A 58 9.69 -1.54 4.88
C GLU A 58 10.33 -1.27 6.26
N GLY A 59 10.22 -2.22 7.19
CA GLY A 59 11.06 -2.25 8.39
C GLY A 59 10.66 -1.33 9.54
N ALA A 60 9.42 -0.83 9.59
CA ALA A 60 8.92 -0.14 10.76
C ALA A 60 8.22 -1.12 11.72
N ASP A 61 8.63 -1.16 13.00
CA ASP A 61 7.82 -1.75 14.08
C ASP A 61 6.43 -1.09 14.15
N ASP A 62 6.34 0.17 13.72
CA ASP A 62 5.12 0.97 13.70
C ASP A 62 4.81 1.51 12.30
N LEU A 63 3.69 1.08 11.72
CA LEU A 63 3.18 1.51 10.42
C LEU A 63 3.04 3.03 10.29
N GLU A 64 2.63 3.72 11.36
CA GLU A 64 2.37 5.17 11.31
C GLU A 64 3.67 5.99 11.31
N ALA A 65 4.80 5.37 11.66
CA ALA A 65 6.12 5.99 11.54
C ALA A 65 6.61 6.08 10.09
N ASP A 66 6.05 5.27 9.18
CA ASP A 66 6.40 5.29 7.77
C ASP A 66 5.77 6.52 7.08
N PRO A 67 6.58 7.44 6.53
CA PRO A 67 6.06 8.66 5.92
C PRO A 67 5.26 8.39 4.64
N TRP A 68 5.58 7.32 3.90
CA TRP A 68 4.79 6.92 2.74
C TRP A 68 3.45 6.37 3.20
N PHE A 69 3.44 5.48 4.20
CA PHE A 69 2.19 4.98 4.80
C PHE A 69 1.32 6.13 5.30
N GLY A 70 1.87 7.10 6.04
CA GLY A 70 1.13 8.24 6.57
C GLY A 70 0.49 9.14 5.49
N VAL A 71 1.02 9.15 4.27
CA VAL A 71 0.45 9.87 3.13
C VAL A 71 -0.75 9.13 2.54
N TYR A 72 -0.67 7.81 2.40
CA TYR A 72 -1.66 7.02 1.67
C TYR A 72 -2.66 6.28 2.54
N PHE A 73 -2.34 5.99 3.79
CA PHE A 73 -3.11 5.11 4.66
C PHE A 73 -3.28 5.64 6.08
N ASN A 74 -4.44 5.38 6.67
CA ASN A 74 -4.72 5.57 8.10
C ASN A 74 -4.84 4.18 8.74
N LYS A 75 -4.20 4.00 9.88
CA LYS A 75 -4.48 2.88 10.76
C LYS A 75 -5.84 3.11 11.46
N LEU A 76 -6.65 2.07 11.59
CA LEU A 76 -7.93 2.08 12.32
C LEU A 76 -7.79 1.58 13.75
#